data_AF-A0A7C2N7A5-F1
#
_entry.id   AF-A0A7C2N7A5-F1
#
_cell.length_a   1.000
_cell.length_b   1.000
_cell.length_c   1.000
_cell.angle_alpha   90.00
_cell.angle_beta   90.00
_cell.angle_gamma   90.00
#
_symmetry.space_group_name_H-M   'P 1'
#
loop_
_entity.id
_entity.type
_entity.pdbx_description
1 polymer ?
#
loop_
_entity_poly.entity_id
_entity_poly.type
_entity_poly.pdbx_seq_one_letter_code
_entity_poly.pdbx_strand_id
1 'polypeptide(L)'
;VLRYWEQEFPRLSPVKRRGNRRYYQREDIELIRRIRTLLYDQGFTISGARQQLDGTEGEGHAAAGSLRDLILRVESVLALLREGLRRED
;
A
#
# COMPACT_ATOMS: atom_id res chain seq x y z
N VAL A 1 -6.47 22.93 -4.37
CA VAL A 1 -6.10 21.63 -3.78
C VAL A 1 -5.61 20.63 -4.82
N LEU A 2 -6.44 20.03 -5.68
CA LEU A 2 -5.97 18.95 -6.57
C LEU A 2 -4.83 19.36 -7.50
N ARG A 3 -4.89 20.56 -8.08
CA ARG A 3 -3.78 21.07 -8.92
C ARG A 3 -2.44 21.13 -8.20
N TYR A 4 -2.48 21.46 -6.91
CA TYR A 4 -1.30 21.53 -6.06
C TYR A 4 -0.83 20.12 -5.71
N TRP A 5 -1.75 19.20 -5.41
CA TRP A 5 -1.41 17.80 -5.19
C TRP A 5 -0.80 17.13 -6.43
N GLU A 6 -1.25 17.46 -7.65
CA GLU A 6 -0.59 16.99 -8.88
C GLU A 6 0.88 17.41 -8.98
N GLN A 7 1.27 18.55 -8.38
CA GLN A 7 2.66 19.00 -8.33
C GLN A 7 3.46 18.28 -7.25
N GLU A 8 2.84 18.08 -6.07
CA GLU A 8 3.51 17.48 -4.92
C GLU A 8 3.58 15.95 -4.97
N PHE A 9 2.69 15.32 -5.74
CA PHE A 9 2.58 13.87 -5.91
C PHE A 9 2.64 13.52 -7.40
N PRO A 10 3.83 13.32 -8.00
CA PRO A 10 4.00 13.11 -9.45
C PRO A 10 3.23 11.92 -10.03
N ARG A 11 2.89 10.91 -9.20
CA ARG A 11 2.05 9.77 -9.59
C ARG A 11 0.60 10.14 -9.85
N LEU A 12 0.12 11.25 -9.27
CA LEU A 12 -1.20 11.80 -9.54
C LEU A 12 -1.13 12.62 -10.84
N SER A 13 -1.30 11.93 -11.97
CA SER A 13 -1.07 12.50 -13.31
C SER A 13 -2.33 12.39 -14.17
N PRO A 14 -3.32 13.28 -13.97
CA PRO A 14 -4.56 13.23 -14.73
C PRO A 14 -4.32 13.50 -16.21
N VAL A 15 -5.13 12.87 -17.05
CA VAL A 15 -5.05 13.05 -18.50
C VAL A 15 -5.46 14.48 -18.86
N LYS A 16 -4.53 15.20 -19.50
CA LYS A 16 -4.77 16.57 -19.99
C LYS A 16 -5.48 16.53 -21.34
N ARG A 17 -6.58 17.27 -21.46
CA ARG A 17 -7.36 17.40 -22.71
C ARG A 17 -7.48 18.88 -23.12
N ARG A 18 -8.07 19.12 -24.30
CA ARG A 18 -8.32 20.46 -24.84
C ARG A 18 -9.02 21.35 -23.78
N GLY A 19 -8.63 22.62 -23.73
CA GLY A 19 -9.21 23.58 -22.79
C GLY A 19 -8.77 23.41 -21.33
N ASN A 20 -7.57 22.85 -21.07
CA ASN A 20 -6.99 22.70 -19.73
C ASN A 20 -7.85 21.87 -18.75
N ARG A 21 -8.65 20.96 -19.29
CA ARG A 21 -9.45 20.01 -18.52
C ARG A 21 -8.58 18.82 -18.11
N ARG A 22 -8.75 18.39 -16.86
CA ARG A 22 -8.01 17.28 -16.24
C ARG A 22 -9.01 16.17 -15.95
N TYR A 23 -8.76 14.99 -16.50
CA TYR A 23 -9.58 13.80 -16.30
C TYR A 23 -8.82 12.84 -15.41
N TYR A 24 -9.37 12.61 -14.22
CA TYR A 24 -8.83 11.66 -13.26
C TYR A 24 -9.41 10.29 -13.55
N GLN A 25 -8.53 9.31 -13.73
CA GLN A 25 -8.89 7.92 -13.90
C GLN A 25 -9.14 7.26 -12.54
N ARG A 26 -9.58 6.01 -12.55
CA ARG A 26 -9.93 5.28 -11.33
C ARG A 26 -8.76 5.24 -10.35
N GLU A 27 -7.56 5.02 -10.86
CA GLU A 27 -6.30 4.94 -10.11
C GLU A 27 -5.96 6.30 -9.48
N ASP A 28 -6.17 7.40 -10.21
CA ASP A 28 -5.98 8.75 -9.69
C ASP A 28 -6.94 9.03 -8.51
N ILE A 29 -8.19 8.57 -8.61
CA ILE A 29 -9.18 8.74 -7.54
C ILE A 29 -8.81 7.94 -6.30
N GLU A 30 -8.31 6.71 -6.47
CA GLU A 30 -7.80 5.89 -5.36
C GLU A 30 -6.62 6.58 -4.66
N LEU A 31 -5.67 7.12 -5.44
CA LEU A 31 -4.53 7.86 -4.91
C LEU A 31 -4.96 9.15 -4.18
N ILE A 32 -5.90 9.92 -4.75
CA ILE A 32 -6.47 11.13 -4.12
C ILE A 32 -7.11 10.80 -2.77
N ARG A 33 -7.87 9.70 -2.67
CA ARG A 33 -8.48 9.27 -1.41
C ARG A 33 -7.41 8.97 -0.37
N ARG A 34 -6.34 8.29 -0.76
CA ARG A 34 -5.23 7.98 0.14
C ARG A 34 -4.46 9.22 0.59
N ILE A 35 -4.17 10.15 -0.31
CA ILE A 35 -3.57 11.46 0.01
C ILE A 35 -4.46 12.20 1.02
N ARG A 36 -5.77 12.26 0.78
CA ARG A 36 -6.72 12.91 1.69
C ARG A 36 -6.65 12.31 3.09
N THR A 37 -6.69 10.99 3.21
CA THR A 37 -6.65 10.33 4.52
C THR A 37 -5.34 10.61 5.26
N LEU A 38 -4.20 10.58 4.56
CA LEU A 38 -2.92 10.93 5.18
C LEU A 38 -2.91 12.37 5.71
N LEU A 39 -3.39 13.32 4.93
CA LEU A 39 -3.31 14.73 5.30
C LEU A 39 -4.34 15.14 6.36
N TYR A 40 -5.59 14.71 6.21
CA TYR A 40 -6.70 15.21 7.02
C TYR A 40 -7.08 14.28 8.17
N ASP A 41 -7.03 12.96 7.94
CA ASP A 41 -7.45 12.00 8.96
C ASP A 41 -6.27 11.62 9.87
N GLN A 42 -5.05 11.57 9.30
CA GLN A 42 -3.83 11.19 10.03
C GLN A 42 -2.89 12.36 10.33
N GLY A 43 -3.16 13.56 9.81
CA GLY A 43 -2.43 14.78 10.15
C GLY A 43 -1.00 14.86 9.58
N PHE A 44 -0.68 14.09 8.53
CA PHE A 44 0.62 14.18 7.89
C PHE A 44 0.80 15.54 7.18
N THR A 45 2.05 16.00 7.12
CA THR A 45 2.44 17.07 6.19
C THR A 45 2.51 16.53 4.76
N ILE A 46 2.53 17.41 3.75
CA ILE A 46 2.69 17.01 2.34
C ILE A 46 3.94 16.14 2.13
N SER A 47 5.07 16.55 2.73
CA SER A 47 6.32 15.79 2.64
C SER A 47 6.21 14.41 3.30
N GLY A 48 5.61 14.34 4.49
CA GLY A 48 5.39 13.07 5.20
C GLY A 48 4.45 12.13 4.44
N ALA A 49 3.36 12.66 3.87
CA ALA A 49 2.43 11.88 3.06
C ALA A 49 3.11 11.34 1.79
N ARG A 50 3.97 12.11 1.14
CA ARG A 50 4.76 11.66 -0.03
C ARG A 50 5.66 10.48 0.36
N GLN A 51 6.44 10.63 1.42
CA GLN A 51 7.32 9.58 1.91
C GLN A 51 6.55 8.30 2.26
N GLN A 52 5.38 8.42 2.88
CA GLN A 52 4.54 7.27 3.23
C GLN A 52 4.01 6.55 1.97
N LEU A 53 3.57 7.30 0.96
CA LEU A 53 3.06 6.74 -0.30
C LEU A 53 4.15 6.04 -1.11
N ASP A 54 5.37 6.58 -1.10
CA ASP A 54 6.52 5.95 -1.75
C ASP A 54 7.00 4.70 -1.01
N GLY A 55 6.94 4.70 0.33
CA GLY A 55 7.33 3.55 1.16
C GLY A 55 6.35 2.37 1.13
N THR A 56 5.03 2.62 1.02
CA THR A 56 4.03 1.53 1.10
C THR A 56 3.98 0.64 -0.15
N GLU A 57 4.55 1.08 -1.28
CA GLU A 57 4.63 0.24 -2.48
C GLU A 57 5.55 -0.97 -2.32
N GLY A 58 6.52 -0.93 -1.39
CA GLY A 58 7.32 -2.10 -1.02
C GLY A 58 6.52 -3.15 -0.24
N GLU A 59 5.48 -2.73 0.48
CA GLU A 59 4.73 -3.61 1.40
C GLU A 59 3.47 -4.22 0.75
N GLY A 60 2.84 -3.54 -0.21
CA GLY A 60 1.64 -4.04 -0.90
C GLY A 60 1.87 -5.32 -1.72
N HIS A 61 3.10 -5.54 -2.21
CA HIS A 61 3.51 -6.79 -2.84
C HIS A 61 4.09 -7.81 -1.85
N ALA A 62 4.58 -7.37 -0.69
CA ALA A 62 5.14 -8.24 0.35
C ALA A 62 4.07 -8.85 1.28
N ALA A 63 2.96 -8.16 1.54
CA ALA A 63 1.93 -8.60 2.48
C ALA A 63 1.19 -9.86 2.01
N ALA A 64 0.93 -9.99 0.71
CA ALA A 64 0.32 -11.20 0.15
C ALA A 64 1.25 -12.42 0.20
N GLY A 65 2.57 -12.20 0.11
CA GLY A 65 3.58 -13.23 0.37
C GLY A 65 3.69 -13.58 1.86
N SER A 66 3.67 -12.55 2.71
CA SER A 66 3.90 -12.66 4.15
C SER A 66 2.85 -13.51 4.88
N LEU A 67 1.57 -13.39 4.53
CA LEU A 67 0.53 -14.23 5.14
C LEU A 67 0.67 -15.70 4.73
N ARG A 68 1.03 -15.96 3.47
CA ARG A 68 1.25 -17.32 2.96
C ARG A 68 2.50 -17.94 3.58
N ASP A 69 3.57 -17.17 3.72
CA ASP A 69 4.80 -17.60 4.38
C ASP A 69 4.58 -17.87 5.88
N LEU A 70 3.72 -17.08 6.52
CA LEU A 70 3.34 -17.30 7.91
C LEU A 70 2.54 -18.60 8.08
N ILE A 71 1.59 -18.87 7.18
CA ILE A 71 0.83 -20.13 7.17
C ILE A 71 1.78 -21.32 7.00
N LEU A 72 2.69 -21.27 6.02
CA LEU A 72 3.67 -22.35 5.78
C LEU A 72 4.60 -22.57 6.98
N ARG A 73 5.01 -21.50 7.67
CA ARG A 73 5.81 -21.60 8.90
C ARG A 73 5.04 -22.30 10.02
N VAL A 74 3.79 -21.91 10.26
CA VAL A 74 2.96 -22.53 11.30
C VAL A 74 2.74 -24.02 11.00
N GLU A 75 2.44 -24.35 9.74
CA GLU A 75 2.28 -25.73 9.30
C GLU A 75 3.55 -26.57 9.50
N SER A 76 4.73 -26.00 9.20
CA SER A 76 6.01 -26.69 9.44
C SER A 76 6.28 -26.95 10.93
N VAL A 77 5.95 -26.00 11.80
CA VAL A 77 6.14 -26.16 13.26
C VAL A 77 5.19 -27.23 13.79
N LEU A 78 3.93 -27.24 13.35
CA LEU A 78 2.98 -28.27 13.72
C LEU A 78 3.39 -29.66 13.23
N ALA A 79 3.96 -29.77 12.03
CA ALA A 79 4.48 -31.03 11.50
C ALA A 79 5.63 -31.57 12.36
N LEU A 80 6.58 -30.71 12.74
CA LEU A 80 7.72 -31.08 13.60
C LEU A 80 7.26 -31.52 15.00
N LEU A 81 6.30 -30.82 15.60
CA LEU A 81 5.77 -31.20 16.91
C LEU A 81 5.00 -32.52 16.86
N ARG A 82 4.23 -32.76 15.80
CA ARG A 82 3.53 -34.04 15.57
C ARG A 82 4.50 -35.20 15.34
N GLU A 83 5.62 -34.95 14.67
CA GLU A 83 6.65 -35.96 14.46
C GLU A 83 7.40 -36.26 15.76
N GLY A 84 7.72 -35.24 16.56
CA GLY A 84 8.33 -35.39 17.89
C GLY A 84 7.47 -36.22 18.83
N LEU A 85 6.17 -35.92 18.91
CA LEU A 85 5.21 -36.66 19.73
C LEU A 85 5.00 -38.13 19.31
N ARG A 86 5.41 -38.51 18.09
CA ARG A 86 5.28 -39.88 17.58
C ARG A 86 6.52 -40.73 17.82
N ARG A 87 7.65 -40.11 18.21
CA ARG A 87 8.93 -40.82 18.45
C ARG A 87 9.12 -41.23 19.92
N GLU A 88 8.20 -40.86 20.80
CA GLU A 88 8.27 -41.15 22.24
C GLU A 88 7.45 -42.38 22.68
N ASP A 89 6.83 -43.10 21.73
CA ASP A 89 6.21 -44.44 21.92
C ASP A 89 7.08 -45.55 21.30
#